data_AF-A0A3R7FHV6-F1
#
_entry.id   AF-A0A3R7FHV6-F1
#
_cell.length_a   1.000
_cell.length_b   1.000
_cell.length_c   1.000
_cell.angle_alpha   90.00
_cell.angle_beta   90.00
_cell.angle_gamma   90.00
#
_symmetry.space_group_name_H-M   'P 1'
#
loop_
_entity.id
_entity.type
_entity.pdbx_description
1 polymer ?
#
loop_
_entity_poly.entity_id
_entity_poly.type
_entity_poly.pdbx_seq_one_letter_code
_entity_poly.pdbx_strand_id
1 'polypeptide(L)' 'MTSFDTGDCIRIDIPDETDPDHHLHGQHGVIQSVFEDDAGQATGRDVDSTLYTVELDNGEEVDVRGRDVRPPIED' A
#
# COMPACT_ATOMS: atom_id res chain seq x y z
N MET A 1 8.51 -8.30 9.29
CA MET A 1 7.55 -7.57 8.45
C MET A 1 7.29 -8.40 7.22
N THR A 2 6.04 -8.49 6.80
CA THR A 2 5.71 -9.02 5.47
C THR A 2 6.09 -7.94 4.47
N SER A 3 7.11 -8.20 3.65
CA SER A 3 7.46 -7.37 2.51
C SER A 3 6.76 -7.95 1.29
N PHE A 4 6.14 -7.09 0.49
CA PHE A 4 5.60 -7.45 -0.82
C PHE A 4 6.56 -7.01 -1.92
N ASP A 5 6.51 -7.71 -3.05
CA ASP A 5 7.34 -7.46 -4.22
C ASP A 5 6.46 -7.18 -5.45
N THR A 6 7.09 -6.69 -6.53
CA THR A 6 6.42 -6.50 -7.83
C THR A 6 5.76 -7.79 -8.29
N GLY A 7 4.47 -7.71 -8.66
CA GLY A 7 3.64 -8.82 -9.10
C GLY A 7 2.76 -9.43 -8.00
N ASP A 8 2.96 -9.06 -6.73
CA ASP A 8 2.10 -9.53 -5.64
C ASP A 8 0.73 -8.85 -5.69
N CYS A 9 -0.33 -9.66 -5.53
CA CYS A 9 -1.67 -9.16 -5.29
C CYS A 9 -1.81 -8.73 -3.83
N ILE A 10 -2.43 -7.58 -3.58
CA ILE A 10 -2.59 -7.01 -2.24
C ILE A 10 -3.99 -6.42 -2.04
N ARG A 11 -4.29 -6.08 -0.79
CA ARG A 11 -5.40 -5.22 -0.39
C ARG A 11 -4.87 -3.95 0.26
N ILE A 12 -5.47 -2.81 -0.06
CA ILE A 12 -5.21 -1.54 0.61
C ILE A 12 -6.13 -1.42 1.85
N ASP A 13 -5.54 -1.10 2.99
CA ASP A 13 -6.15 -1.16 4.32
C ASP A 13 -5.88 0.13 5.11
N ILE A 14 -6.64 1.18 4.79
CA ILE A 14 -6.63 2.49 5.49
C ILE A 14 -7.92 2.65 6.32
N PRO A 15 -8.01 2.10 7.55
CA PRO A 15 -9.26 2.09 8.32
C PRO A 15 -9.66 3.44 8.92
N ASP A 16 -8.76 4.41 8.98
CA ASP A 16 -9.05 5.75 9.47
C ASP A 16 -9.82 6.55 8.41
N GLU A 17 -11.11 6.80 8.64
CA GLU A 17 -11.97 7.56 7.72
C GLU A 17 -11.58 9.04 7.57
N THR A 18 -10.70 9.55 8.43
CA THR A 18 -10.19 10.92 8.34
C THR A 18 -8.93 11.04 7.46
N ASP A 19 -8.35 9.90 7.08
CA ASP A 19 -7.23 9.85 6.15
C ASP A 19 -7.70 10.26 4.73
N PRO A 20 -7.02 11.21 4.05
CA PRO A 20 -7.36 11.60 2.69
C PRO A 20 -7.41 10.42 1.71
N ASP A 21 -6.60 9.40 1.95
CA ASP A 21 -6.47 8.21 1.10
C ASP A 21 -7.44 7.10 1.52
N HIS A 22 -8.32 7.33 2.50
CA HIS A 22 -9.35 6.37 2.92
C HIS A 22 -10.25 5.89 1.76
N HIS A 23 -10.38 6.68 0.69
CA HIS A 23 -11.11 6.26 -0.52
C HIS A 23 -10.52 5.01 -1.20
N LEU A 24 -9.26 4.66 -0.91
CA LEU A 24 -8.59 3.43 -1.35
C LEU A 24 -8.84 2.24 -0.41
N HIS A 25 -9.43 2.46 0.77
CA HIS A 25 -9.67 1.39 1.73
C HIS A 25 -10.52 0.27 1.13
N GLY A 26 -10.03 -0.97 1.23
CA GLY A 26 -10.68 -2.17 0.70
C GLY A 26 -10.46 -2.42 -0.79
N GLN A 27 -9.79 -1.52 -1.51
CA GLN A 27 -9.39 -1.75 -2.89
C GLN A 27 -8.33 -2.86 -2.97
N HIS A 28 -8.34 -3.58 -4.08
CA HIS A 28 -7.36 -4.63 -4.39
C HIS A 28 -6.60 -4.25 -5.67
N GLY A 29 -5.39 -4.78 -5.80
CA GLY A 29 -4.55 -4.52 -6.95
C GLY A 29 -3.25 -5.31 -6.92
N VAL A 30 -2.41 -5.07 -7.92
CA VAL A 30 -1.12 -5.71 -8.12
C VAL A 30 -0.01 -4.69 -7.99
N ILE A 31 1.05 -5.02 -7.25
CA ILE A 31 2.22 -4.15 -7.12
C ILE A 31 2.97 -4.09 -8.45
N GLN A 32 3.10 -2.89 -8.99
CA GLN A 32 3.90 -2.62 -10.19
C GLN A 32 5.34 -2.25 -9.84
N SER A 33 5.56 -1.56 -8.72
CA SER A 33 6.91 -1.11 -8.30
C SER A 33 6.99 -0.90 -6.79
N VAL A 34 8.21 -1.04 -6.26
CA VAL A 34 8.54 -0.84 -4.85
C VAL A 34 9.67 0.19 -4.75
N PHE A 35 9.49 1.20 -3.92
CA PHE A 35 10.46 2.26 -3.67
C PHE A 35 10.75 2.40 -2.18
N GLU A 36 11.96 2.83 -1.85
CA GLU A 36 12.35 3.19 -0.49
C GLU A 36 12.65 4.69 -0.40
N ASP A 37 12.13 5.35 0.63
CA ASP A 37 12.39 6.75 0.96
C ASP A 37 12.67 6.94 2.47
N ASP A 38 12.86 8.19 2.89
CA ASP A 38 13.17 8.55 4.28
C ASP A 38 11.94 8.87 5.13
N ALA A 39 10.71 8.60 4.64
CA ALA A 39 9.48 8.97 5.35
C ALA A 39 9.40 8.32 6.74
N GLY A 40 9.93 7.10 6.90
CA GLY A 40 10.01 6.43 8.20
C GLY A 40 10.80 7.21 9.27
N GLN A 41 11.76 8.05 8.87
CA GLN A 41 12.50 8.90 9.80
C GLN A 41 11.63 10.04 10.35
N ALA A 42 10.75 10.61 9.51
CA ALA A 42 9.86 11.69 9.89
C ALA A 42 8.67 11.19 10.73
N THR A 43 8.16 10.00 10.43
CA THR A 43 7.00 9.42 11.11
C THR A 43 7.36 8.55 12.31
N GLY A 44 8.64 8.16 12.43
CA GLY A 44 9.11 7.22 13.44
C GLY A 44 8.63 5.77 13.20
N ARG A 45 8.28 5.43 11.95
CA ARG A 45 7.81 4.10 11.56
C ARG A 45 8.53 3.62 10.30
N ASP A 46 9.39 2.63 10.43
CA ASP A 46 10.18 2.09 9.30
C ASP A 46 9.29 1.60 8.13
N VAL A 47 8.08 1.12 8.41
CA VAL A 47 7.10 0.71 7.39
C VAL A 47 6.66 1.83 6.45
N ASP A 48 6.82 3.10 6.86
CA ASP A 48 6.47 4.24 6.03
C ASP A 48 7.56 4.56 5.01
N SER A 49 8.78 4.05 5.21
CA SER A 49 9.87 4.20 4.24
C SER A 49 9.67 3.36 2.98
N THR A 50 8.70 2.44 2.96
CA THR A 50 8.36 1.70 1.74
C THR A 50 7.13 2.32 1.07
N LEU A 51 7.26 2.59 -0.23
CA LEU A 51 6.19 3.08 -1.09
C LEU A 51 5.93 2.05 -2.20
N TYR A 52 4.66 1.69 -2.36
CA TYR A 52 4.21 0.73 -3.36
C TYR A 52 3.37 1.44 -4.41
N THR A 53 3.74 1.32 -5.69
CA THR A 53 2.86 1.67 -6.79
C THR A 53 2.01 0.44 -7.13
N VAL A 54 0.70 0.58 -7.04
CA VAL A 54 -0.28 -0.50 -7.19
C VAL A 54 -1.21 -0.17 -8.36
N GLU A 55 -1.35 -1.10 -9.30
CA GLU A 55 -2.41 -1.06 -10.30
C GLU A 55 -3.67 -1.71 -9.70
N LEU A 56 -4.72 -0.92 -9.50
CA LEU A 56 -6.00 -1.37 -8.98
C LEU A 56 -6.78 -2.15 -10.05
N ASP A 57 -7.76 -2.95 -9.61
CA ASP A 57 -8.61 -3.74 -10.51
C ASP A 57 -9.39 -2.90 -11.54
N ASN A 58 -9.59 -1.60 -11.27
CA ASN A 58 -10.23 -0.65 -12.19
C ASN A 58 -9.24 -0.05 -13.23
N GLY A 59 -7.95 -0.41 -13.18
CA GLY A 59 -6.88 0.08 -14.05
C GLY A 59 -6.26 1.41 -13.62
N GLU A 60 -6.63 1.95 -12.45
CA GLU A 60 -5.99 3.13 -11.86
C GLU A 60 -4.68 2.74 -11.16
N GLU A 61 -3.63 3.55 -11.33
CA GLU A 61 -2.38 3.39 -10.59
C GLU A 61 -2.34 4.36 -9.40
N VAL A 62 -2.06 3.82 -8.21
CA VAL A 62 -1.99 4.57 -6.95
C VAL A 62 -0.71 4.24 -6.18
N ASP A 63 -0.22 5.21 -5.42
CA ASP A 63 0.92 5.01 -4.52
C ASP A 63 0.44 4.90 -3.08
N VAL A 64 0.84 3.84 -2.38
CA VAL A 64 0.45 3.60 -0.98
C VAL A 64 1.65 3.28 -0.11
N ARG A 65 1.59 3.68 1.17
CA ARG A 65 2.65 3.40 2.15
C ARG A 65 2.59 1.94 2.60
N GLY A 66 3.74 1.36 2.95
CA GLY A 66 3.80 -0.05 3.37
C GLY A 66 2.91 -0.39 4.56
N ARG A 67 2.61 0.57 5.45
CA ARG A 67 1.64 0.39 6.54
C ARG A 67 0.21 0.12 6.08
N ASP A 68 -0.15 0.51 4.87
CA ASP A 68 -1.51 0.43 4.32
C ASP A 68 -1.70 -0.81 3.45
N VAL A 69 -0.64 -1.60 3.21
CA VAL A 69 -0.69 -2.81 2.38
C VAL A 69 -0.91 -4.04 3.25
N ARG A 70 -1.84 -4.92 2.83
CA ARG A 70 -2.14 -6.21 3.46
C ARG A 70 -2.17 -7.32 2.41
N PRO A 71 -1.98 -8.59 2.82
CA PRO A 71 -2.26 -9.73 1.95
C PRO A 71 -3.68 -9.64 1.38
N PRO A 72 -3.91 -10.16 0.17
CA PRO A 72 -5.23 -10.20 -0.41
C PRO A 72 -6.14 -11.09 0.46
N ILE A 73 -7.45 -10.85 0.42
CA ILE A 73 -8.39 -11.77 1.06
C ILE A 73 -8.52 -12.98 0.14
N GLU A 74 -8.07 -14.14 0.60
CA GLU A 74 -8.36 -15.43 -0.03
C GLU A 74 -9.76 -15.89 0.39
N ASP A 75 -10.60 -16.29 -0.58
CA ASP A 75 -11.87 -17.01 -0.34
C ASP A 75 -11.61 -18.48 0.09
#